data_AF-A0A9R1RSL1-F1
#
_entry.id   AF-A0A9R1RSL1-F1
#
_cell.length_a   1.000
_cell.length_b   1.000
_cell.length_c   1.000
_cell.angle_alpha   90.00
_cell.angle_beta   90.00
_cell.angle_gamma   90.00
#
_symmetry.space_group_name_H-M   'P 1'
#
loop_
_entity.id
_entity.type
_entity.pdbx_description
1 polymer ?
#
loop_
_entity_poly.entity_id
_entity_poly.type
_entity_poly.pdbx_seq_one_letter_code
_entity_poly.pdbx_strand_id
1 'polypeptide(L)'
;MASTNSWTHEIESSVAAPRLFRAGVMDWHTLAPKLAPHIVASAHPVEGEGGIGSVRQFNFTSAMPFTLMKERLEFLDADKCECKSTLVEGGGIGTAIETVTSHIKVEPAANGGSFVKVDSTYKLLPGVEVNDEITKAKESVTAIFKAAEAYLIANPDAYN
;
A
#
# COMPACT_ATOMS: atom_id res chain seq x y z
N MET A 1 -22.50 17.93 -0.70
CA MET A 1 -21.81 17.40 -1.89
C MET A 1 -20.69 16.48 -1.41
N ALA A 2 -20.43 15.36 -2.08
CA ALA A 2 -19.30 14.51 -1.72
C ALA A 2 -17.99 15.27 -2.05
N SER A 3 -17.18 15.54 -1.03
CA SER A 3 -15.91 16.24 -1.18
C SER A 3 -14.82 15.23 -1.53
N THR A 4 -14.12 15.47 -2.65
CA THR A 4 -12.86 14.78 -2.95
C THR A 4 -11.78 15.34 -2.04
N ASN A 5 -11.10 14.46 -1.32
CA ASN A 5 -10.02 14.79 -0.42
C ASN A 5 -8.74 14.07 -0.87
N SER A 6 -7.59 14.61 -0.49
CA SER A 6 -6.30 14.02 -0.82
C SER A 6 -5.29 14.28 0.27
N TRP A 7 -4.32 13.37 0.41
CA TRP A 7 -3.15 13.58 1.25
C TRP A 7 -1.91 13.04 0.56
N THR A 8 -0.76 13.62 0.93
CA THR A 8 0.56 13.16 0.51
C THR A 8 1.37 12.71 1.73
N HIS A 9 2.31 11.80 1.52
CA HIS A 9 3.20 11.29 2.55
C HIS A 9 4.53 10.86 1.95
N GLU A 10 5.62 11.11 2.68
CA GLU A 10 6.97 10.74 2.28
C GLU A 10 7.61 9.86 3.35
N ILE A 11 8.29 8.78 2.92
CA ILE A 11 8.94 7.82 3.82
C ILE A 11 10.36 7.58 3.32
N GLU A 12 11.35 7.84 4.17
CA GLU A 12 12.75 7.53 3.88
C GLU A 12 13.06 6.06 4.16
N SER A 13 13.92 5.47 3.34
CA SER A 13 14.50 4.15 3.57
C SER A 13 15.99 4.12 3.23
N SER A 14 16.73 3.33 3.99
CA SER A 14 18.12 2.96 3.73
C SER A 14 18.28 1.92 2.60
N VAL A 15 17.19 1.35 2.11
CA VAL A 15 17.20 0.31 1.06
C VAL A 15 17.01 0.94 -0.32
N ALA A 16 17.74 0.43 -1.31
CA ALA A 16 17.66 0.89 -2.69
C ALA A 16 16.23 0.75 -3.28
N ALA A 17 15.83 1.74 -4.09
CA ALA A 17 14.45 1.87 -4.60
C ALA A 17 13.89 0.60 -5.28
N PRO A 18 14.60 -0.10 -6.20
CA PRO A 18 14.06 -1.29 -6.85
C PRO A 18 13.76 -2.42 -5.87
N ARG A 19 14.62 -2.63 -4.87
CA ARG A 19 14.45 -3.68 -3.86
C ARG A 19 13.25 -3.37 -2.98
N LEU A 20 13.16 -2.13 -2.49
CA LEU A 20 12.07 -1.69 -1.64
C LEU A 20 10.73 -1.72 -2.38
N PHE A 21 10.69 -1.29 -3.65
CA PHE A 21 9.48 -1.32 -4.46
C PHE A 21 8.97 -2.75 -4.69
N ARG A 22 9.88 -3.68 -5.02
CA ARG A 22 9.51 -5.10 -5.17
C ARG A 22 8.91 -5.67 -3.90
N ALA A 23 9.53 -5.47 -2.74
CA ALA A 23 9.03 -6.03 -1.48
C ALA A 23 7.80 -5.29 -0.93
N GLY A 24 7.81 -3.96 -0.91
CA GLY A 24 6.78 -3.12 -0.29
C GLY A 24 5.57 -2.85 -1.17
N VAL A 25 5.65 -3.12 -2.49
CA VAL A 25 4.55 -2.86 -3.43
C VAL A 25 4.19 -4.10 -4.23
N MET A 26 5.12 -4.69 -4.99
CA MET A 26 4.78 -5.79 -5.91
C MET A 26 4.43 -7.08 -5.17
N ASP A 27 5.33 -7.51 -4.30
CA ASP A 27 5.24 -8.78 -3.56
C ASP A 27 4.65 -8.62 -2.16
N TRP A 28 4.13 -7.42 -1.84
CA TRP A 28 3.60 -7.16 -0.51
C TRP A 28 2.50 -8.15 -0.11
N HIS A 29 1.63 -8.55 -1.04
CA HIS A 29 0.60 -9.56 -0.80
C HIS A 29 1.19 -10.94 -0.37
N THR A 30 2.44 -11.26 -0.74
CA THR A 30 3.12 -12.48 -0.31
C THR A 30 3.89 -12.28 1.01
N LEU A 31 4.42 -11.08 1.24
CA LEU A 31 5.22 -10.77 2.43
C LEU A 31 4.37 -10.37 3.64
N ALA A 32 3.28 -9.62 3.45
CA ALA A 32 2.48 -9.05 4.53
C ALA A 32 1.99 -10.08 5.55
N PRO A 33 1.46 -11.26 5.17
CA PRO A 33 1.04 -12.27 6.15
C PRO A 33 2.22 -12.85 6.95
N LYS A 34 3.45 -12.78 6.42
CA LYS A 34 4.67 -13.27 7.09
C LYS A 34 5.28 -12.22 8.00
N LEU A 35 5.29 -10.96 7.55
CA LEU A 35 5.94 -9.85 8.25
C LEU A 35 5.02 -9.18 9.28
N ALA A 36 3.71 -9.20 9.06
CA ALA A 36 2.71 -8.64 9.94
C ALA A 36 1.51 -9.59 10.18
N PRO A 37 1.73 -10.85 10.61
CA PRO A 37 0.67 -11.85 10.80
C PRO A 37 -0.40 -11.44 11.83
N HIS A 38 -0.05 -10.53 12.75
CA HIS A 38 -0.96 -10.00 13.75
C HIS A 38 -2.01 -9.05 13.15
N ILE A 39 -1.77 -8.50 11.96
CA ILE A 39 -2.68 -7.59 11.23
C ILE A 39 -3.24 -8.27 9.98
N VAL A 40 -2.37 -8.90 9.17
CA VAL A 40 -2.73 -9.53 7.89
C VAL A 40 -2.80 -11.05 8.09
N ALA A 41 -4.02 -11.59 8.06
CA ALA A 41 -4.25 -13.03 8.20
C ALA A 41 -3.84 -13.80 6.94
N SER A 42 -4.15 -13.26 5.76
CA SER A 42 -3.74 -13.81 4.47
C SER A 42 -3.83 -12.76 3.38
N ALA A 43 -3.15 -12.99 2.26
CA ALA A 43 -3.31 -12.19 1.07
C ALA A 43 -3.00 -13.05 -0.16
N HIS A 44 -3.72 -12.80 -1.26
CA HIS A 44 -3.61 -13.59 -2.48
C HIS A 44 -4.05 -12.78 -3.72
N PRO A 45 -3.49 -13.08 -4.90
CA PRO A 45 -4.07 -12.63 -6.15
C PRO A 45 -5.50 -13.16 -6.30
N VAL A 46 -6.36 -12.40 -6.98
CA VAL A 46 -7.75 -12.78 -7.28
C VAL A 46 -8.00 -12.76 -8.78
N GLU A 47 -7.43 -11.77 -9.47
CA GLU A 47 -7.54 -11.62 -10.93
C GLU A 47 -6.18 -11.20 -11.49
N GLY A 48 -5.81 -11.73 -12.65
CA GLY A 48 -4.59 -11.36 -13.37
C GLY A 48 -3.30 -11.96 -12.82
N GLU A 49 -2.21 -11.70 -13.53
CA GLU A 49 -0.87 -12.30 -13.31
C GLU A 49 0.11 -11.33 -12.62
N GLY A 50 -0.41 -10.39 -11.81
CA GLY A 50 0.39 -9.44 -11.03
C GLY A 50 0.78 -8.13 -11.74
N GLY A 51 0.35 -7.93 -12.99
CA GLY A 51 0.52 -6.68 -13.75
C GLY A 51 -0.67 -5.73 -13.69
N ILE A 52 -0.69 -4.75 -14.59
CA ILE A 52 -1.81 -3.80 -14.74
C ILE A 52 -3.14 -4.56 -14.93
N GLY A 53 -4.18 -4.11 -14.22
CA GLY A 53 -5.51 -4.72 -14.17
C GLY A 53 -5.65 -5.83 -13.13
N SER A 54 -4.55 -6.33 -12.56
CA SER A 54 -4.60 -7.41 -11.56
C SER A 54 -5.25 -6.94 -10.26
N VAL A 55 -5.97 -7.86 -9.61
CA VAL A 55 -6.63 -7.62 -8.33
C VAL A 55 -5.97 -8.47 -7.25
N ARG A 56 -5.61 -7.83 -6.13
CA ARG A 56 -5.04 -8.49 -4.95
C ARG A 56 -6.00 -8.31 -3.78
N GLN A 57 -6.22 -9.40 -3.03
CA GLN A 57 -7.03 -9.38 -1.83
C GLN A 57 -6.16 -9.56 -0.60
N PHE A 58 -6.47 -8.78 0.43
CA PHE A 58 -5.91 -8.89 1.77
C PHE A 58 -7.05 -9.19 2.73
N ASN A 59 -6.84 -10.19 3.58
CA ASN A 59 -7.72 -10.53 4.69
C ASN A 59 -7.01 -10.15 5.99
N PHE A 60 -7.73 -9.48 6.87
CA PHE A 60 -7.19 -8.90 8.10
C PHE A 60 -7.72 -9.64 9.32
N THR A 61 -6.93 -9.60 10.38
CA THR A 61 -7.34 -10.09 11.70
C THR A 61 -8.33 -9.11 12.34
N SER A 62 -8.82 -9.44 13.54
CA SER A 62 -9.63 -8.53 14.35
C SER A 62 -8.86 -7.27 14.83
N ALA A 63 -7.58 -7.13 14.49
CA ALA A 63 -6.82 -5.91 14.76
C ALA A 63 -7.28 -4.73 13.88
N MET A 64 -7.96 -4.99 12.77
CA MET A 64 -8.49 -3.97 11.87
C MET A 64 -10.01 -3.84 12.01
N PRO A 65 -10.59 -2.63 11.77
CA PRO A 65 -12.03 -2.43 11.79
C PRO A 65 -12.77 -3.03 10.58
N PHE A 66 -12.02 -3.63 9.65
CA PHE A 66 -12.51 -4.35 8.48
C PHE A 66 -11.76 -5.67 8.34
N THR A 67 -12.41 -6.65 7.74
CA THR A 67 -11.86 -8.01 7.58
C THR A 67 -11.19 -8.23 6.23
N LEU A 68 -11.46 -7.37 5.25
CA LEU A 68 -11.07 -7.58 3.86
C LEU A 68 -10.79 -6.26 3.15
N MET A 69 -9.87 -6.31 2.19
CA MET A 69 -9.55 -5.25 1.24
C MET A 69 -9.21 -5.89 -0.11
N LYS A 70 -9.77 -5.41 -1.22
CA LYS A 70 -9.32 -5.71 -2.57
C LYS A 70 -8.82 -4.46 -3.25
N GLU A 71 -7.61 -4.51 -3.76
CA GLU A 71 -7.04 -3.45 -4.58
C GLU A 71 -6.85 -3.94 -6.02
N ARG A 72 -7.08 -3.04 -6.97
CA ARG A 72 -6.77 -3.23 -8.38
C ARG A 72 -5.55 -2.40 -8.75
N LEU A 73 -4.60 -2.99 -9.47
CA LEU A 73 -3.44 -2.27 -10.01
C LEU A 73 -3.84 -1.54 -11.28
N GLU A 74 -3.97 -0.22 -11.23
CA GLU A 74 -4.32 0.60 -12.40
C GLU A 74 -3.09 0.92 -13.26
N PHE A 75 -1.92 0.97 -12.63
CA PHE A 75 -0.64 1.22 -13.29
C PHE A 75 0.47 0.53 -12.52
N LEU A 76 1.43 -0.04 -13.23
CA LEU A 76 2.62 -0.64 -12.64
C LEU A 76 3.80 -0.50 -13.62
N ASP A 77 4.87 0.15 -13.16
CA ASP A 77 6.14 0.26 -13.86
C ASP A 77 7.25 -0.12 -12.88
N ALA A 78 7.75 -1.35 -13.00
CA ALA A 78 8.77 -1.90 -12.11
C ALA A 78 10.13 -1.23 -12.32
N ASP A 79 10.43 -0.75 -13.53
CA ASP A 79 11.70 -0.10 -13.84
C ASP A 79 11.74 1.31 -13.25
N LYS A 80 10.61 2.02 -13.26
CA LYS A 80 10.46 3.34 -12.62
C LYS A 80 10.03 3.30 -11.17
N CYS A 81 9.82 2.10 -10.60
CA CYS A 81 9.35 1.91 -9.23
C CYS A 81 8.07 2.69 -8.92
N GLU A 82 7.09 2.60 -9.82
CA GLU A 82 5.86 3.39 -9.77
C GLU A 82 4.63 2.50 -9.89
N CYS A 83 3.64 2.73 -9.04
CA CYS A 83 2.39 1.97 -8.99
C CYS A 83 1.22 2.90 -8.71
N LYS A 84 0.10 2.68 -9.41
CA LYS A 84 -1.20 3.26 -9.03
C LYS A 84 -2.17 2.13 -8.78
N SER A 85 -2.93 2.22 -7.68
CA SER A 85 -3.95 1.26 -7.35
C SER A 85 -5.25 1.95 -6.91
N THR A 86 -6.35 1.22 -7.07
CA THR A 86 -7.68 1.61 -6.61
C THR A 86 -8.19 0.59 -5.62
N LEU A 87 -8.78 1.04 -4.52
CA LEU A 87 -9.52 0.17 -3.62
C LEU A 87 -10.89 -0.14 -4.24
N VAL A 88 -11.14 -1.42 -4.54
CA VAL A 88 -12.36 -1.85 -5.25
C VAL A 88 -13.37 -2.57 -4.34
N GLU A 89 -12.92 -3.12 -3.21
CA GLU A 89 -13.80 -3.77 -2.23
C GLU A 89 -13.19 -3.71 -0.82
N GLY A 90 -14.04 -3.68 0.21
CA GLY A 90 -13.59 -3.68 1.59
C GLY A 90 -12.92 -2.37 2.03
N GLY A 91 -12.18 -2.38 3.14
CA GLY A 91 -11.46 -1.20 3.64
C GLY A 91 -12.33 0.04 3.94
N GLY A 92 -13.66 -0.11 4.07
CA GLY A 92 -14.62 0.98 4.26
C GLY A 92 -15.35 1.44 2.99
N ILE A 93 -15.10 0.82 1.82
CA ILE A 93 -15.88 1.08 0.60
C ILE A 93 -17.36 0.74 0.83
N GLY A 94 -18.24 1.66 0.46
CA GLY A 94 -19.70 1.53 0.58
C GLY A 94 -20.26 1.82 1.98
N THR A 95 -19.41 1.99 3.00
CA THR A 95 -19.83 2.33 4.37
C THR A 95 -19.42 3.75 4.77
N ALA A 96 -18.18 4.13 4.49
CA ALA A 96 -17.64 5.46 4.75
C ALA A 96 -16.99 6.08 3.49
N ILE A 97 -16.42 5.22 2.64
CA ILE A 97 -15.63 5.61 1.47
C ILE A 97 -16.41 5.25 0.20
N GLU A 98 -16.48 6.17 -0.74
CA GLU A 98 -16.99 5.93 -2.08
C GLU A 98 -15.86 5.39 -2.99
N THR A 99 -14.69 6.05 -2.98
CA THR A 99 -13.52 5.64 -3.76
C THR A 99 -12.21 5.96 -3.02
N VAL A 100 -11.17 5.15 -3.24
CA VAL A 100 -9.78 5.47 -2.89
C VAL A 100 -8.87 5.08 -4.04
N THR A 101 -7.99 5.98 -4.42
CA THR A 101 -6.89 5.72 -5.35
C THR A 101 -5.58 6.12 -4.69
N SER A 102 -4.57 5.27 -4.78
CA SER A 102 -3.23 5.54 -4.26
C SER A 102 -2.21 5.48 -5.38
N HIS A 103 -1.29 6.43 -5.38
CA HIS A 103 -0.14 6.50 -6.27
C HIS A 103 1.12 6.45 -5.43
N ILE A 104 1.92 5.41 -5.66
CA ILE A 104 3.17 5.18 -4.96
C ILE A 104 4.30 5.28 -5.97
N LYS A 105 5.34 6.04 -5.61
CA LYS A 105 6.60 6.08 -6.35
C LYS A 105 7.77 5.94 -5.38
N VAL A 106 8.73 5.09 -5.70
CA VAL A 106 9.96 4.92 -4.89
C VAL A 106 11.14 5.46 -5.69
N GLU A 107 11.75 6.53 -5.21
CA GLU A 107 12.82 7.24 -5.90
C GLU A 107 14.17 6.99 -5.20
N PRO A 108 15.28 6.87 -5.94
CA PRO A 108 16.60 6.71 -5.34
C PRO A 108 17.01 7.96 -4.55
N ALA A 109 17.65 7.75 -3.41
CA ALA A 109 18.25 8.79 -2.60
C ALA A 109 19.77 8.88 -2.85
N ALA A 110 20.36 10.07 -2.63
CA ALA A 110 21.80 10.28 -2.85
C ALA A 110 22.70 9.40 -1.97
N ASN A 111 22.19 8.88 -0.85
CA ASN A 111 22.90 8.01 0.08
C ASN A 111 22.83 6.50 -0.29
N GLY A 112 22.30 6.16 -1.47
CA GLY A 112 22.08 4.77 -1.89
C GLY A 112 20.79 4.13 -1.38
N GLY A 113 20.03 4.84 -0.53
CA GLY A 113 18.69 4.45 -0.10
C GLY A 113 17.60 4.90 -1.07
N SER A 114 16.40 5.15 -0.54
CA SER A 114 15.26 5.62 -1.32
C SER A 114 14.28 6.50 -0.54
N PHE A 115 13.44 7.22 -1.29
CA PHE A 115 12.30 7.97 -0.81
C PHE A 115 11.02 7.40 -1.43
N VAL A 116 10.08 6.98 -0.59
CA VAL A 116 8.74 6.60 -1.02
C VAL A 116 7.87 7.85 -0.99
N LYS A 117 7.25 8.17 -2.12
CA LYS A 117 6.21 9.18 -2.24
C LYS A 117 4.87 8.51 -2.41
N VAL A 118 3.90 8.95 -1.62
CA VAL A 118 2.53 8.42 -1.61
C VAL A 118 1.57 9.57 -1.78
N ASP A 119 0.80 9.52 -2.86
CA ASP A 119 -0.31 10.43 -3.12
C ASP A 119 -1.60 9.61 -3.06
N SER A 120 -2.47 9.90 -2.11
CA SER A 120 -3.76 9.20 -2.00
C SER A 120 -4.91 10.17 -2.16
N THR A 121 -5.81 9.86 -3.08
CA THR A 121 -7.07 10.59 -3.30
C THR A 121 -8.21 9.70 -2.86
N TYR A 122 -9.18 10.26 -2.15
CA TYR A 122 -10.35 9.53 -1.68
C TYR A 122 -11.59 10.40 -1.72
N LYS A 123 -12.73 9.74 -1.88
CA LYS A 123 -14.05 10.36 -1.86
C LYS A 123 -14.87 9.68 -0.79
N LEU A 124 -15.46 10.47 0.09
CA LEU A 124 -16.27 9.95 1.18
C LEU A 124 -17.74 9.96 0.81
N LEU A 125 -18.50 9.08 1.47
CA LEU A 125 -19.95 9.18 1.43
C LEU A 125 -20.43 10.46 2.13
N PRO A 126 -21.58 11.04 1.71
CA PRO A 126 -22.10 12.26 2.32
C PRO A 126 -22.32 12.11 3.84
N GLY A 127 -21.86 13.10 4.61
CA GLY A 127 -22.06 13.15 6.07
C GLY A 127 -20.98 12.45 6.91
N VAL A 128 -19.92 11.93 6.29
CA VAL A 128 -18.77 11.29 6.97
C VAL A 128 -17.66 12.31 7.22
N GLU A 129 -17.13 12.37 8.45
CA GLU A 129 -15.94 13.14 8.84
C GLU A 129 -14.72 12.23 9.05
N VAL A 130 -13.48 12.73 8.81
CA VAL A 130 -12.28 11.89 8.58
C VAL A 130 -11.05 12.31 9.39
N ASN A 131 -11.22 13.16 10.42
CA ASN A 131 -10.07 13.86 11.01
C ASN A 131 -8.94 12.94 11.51
N ASP A 132 -9.23 11.72 11.97
CA ASP A 132 -8.20 10.78 12.45
C ASP A 132 -7.78 9.70 11.44
N GLU A 133 -8.55 9.47 10.39
CA GLU A 133 -8.33 8.34 9.47
C GLU A 133 -7.16 8.60 8.51
N ILE A 134 -6.89 9.86 8.15
CA ILE A 134 -5.72 10.21 7.32
C ILE A 134 -4.42 9.86 8.06
N THR A 135 -4.33 10.18 9.35
CA THR A 135 -3.15 9.89 10.16
C THR A 135 -2.92 8.39 10.25
N LYS A 136 -3.96 7.60 10.56
CA LYS A 136 -3.87 6.14 10.59
C LYS A 136 -3.49 5.54 9.24
N ALA A 137 -3.98 6.11 8.14
CA ALA A 137 -3.60 5.67 6.79
C ALA A 137 -2.11 5.91 6.52
N LYS A 138 -1.59 7.09 6.87
CA LYS A 138 -0.15 7.41 6.75
C LYS A 138 0.71 6.51 7.63
N GLU A 139 0.30 6.24 8.86
CA GLU A 139 0.97 5.32 9.77
C GLU A 139 0.98 3.89 9.22
N SER A 140 -0.16 3.42 8.67
CA SER A 140 -0.27 2.10 8.07
C SER A 140 0.66 1.93 6.87
N VAL A 141 0.70 2.92 5.96
CA VAL A 141 1.61 2.90 4.81
C VAL A 141 3.08 2.97 5.28
N THR A 142 3.38 3.79 6.29
CA THR A 142 4.72 3.83 6.90
C THR A 142 5.11 2.46 7.46
N ALA A 143 4.22 1.79 8.19
CA ALA A 143 4.46 0.47 8.75
C ALA A 143 4.74 -0.59 7.68
N ILE A 144 4.02 -0.54 6.54
CA ILE A 144 4.28 -1.43 5.39
C ILE A 144 5.72 -1.26 4.90
N PHE A 145 6.13 -0.03 4.58
CA PHE A 145 7.47 0.21 4.03
C PHE A 145 8.58 -0.06 5.05
N LYS A 146 8.34 0.20 6.34
CA LYS A 146 9.31 -0.12 7.40
C LYS A 146 9.43 -1.62 7.65
N ALA A 147 8.35 -2.40 7.55
CA ALA A 147 8.41 -3.84 7.61
C ALA A 147 9.18 -4.43 6.41
N ALA A 148 8.93 -3.93 5.20
CA ALA A 148 9.67 -4.32 4.00
C ALA A 148 11.16 -3.96 4.09
N GLU A 149 11.48 -2.75 4.55
CA GLU A 149 12.87 -2.31 4.80
C GLU A 149 13.58 -3.25 5.78
N ALA A 150 12.99 -3.52 6.94
CA ALA A 150 13.57 -4.40 7.95
C ALA A 150 13.82 -5.82 7.40
N TYR A 151 12.87 -6.36 6.63
CA TYR A 151 13.03 -7.64 5.96
C TYR A 151 14.21 -7.65 4.98
N LEU A 152 14.34 -6.62 4.14
CA LEU A 152 15.41 -6.54 3.13
C LEU A 152 16.80 -6.29 3.72
N ILE A 153 16.88 -5.62 4.88
CA ILE A 153 18.13 -5.47 5.65
C ILE A 153 18.55 -6.81 6.24
N ALA A 154 17.61 -7.55 6.82
CA ALA A 154 17.87 -8.87 7.41
C ALA A 154 18.16 -9.96 6.36
N ASN A 155 17.71 -9.76 5.12
CA ASN A 155 17.84 -10.70 4.01
C ASN A 155 18.52 -9.99 2.82
N PRO A 156 19.85 -9.76 2.88
CA PRO A 156 20.56 -8.95 1.89
C PRO A 156 20.49 -9.53 0.47
N ASP A 157 20.33 -10.85 0.32
CA ASP A 157 20.22 -11.53 -0.98
C ASP A 157 18.80 -11.48 -1.58
N ALA A 158 17.80 -11.10 -0.79
CA ALA A 158 16.43 -11.00 -1.25
C ALA A 158 16.26 -9.80 -2.19
N TYR A 159 15.65 -10.05 -3.35
CA TYR A 159 15.29 -9.03 -4.34
C TYR A 159 16.47 -8.25 -4.96
N ASN A 160 17.69 -8.81 -4.96
CA ASN A 160 18.85 -8.23 -5.66
C ASN A 160 18.79 -8.34 -7.18
#